data_AF-A0A561QB40-F1
#
_entry.id   AF-A0A561QB40-F1
#
_cell.length_a   1.000
_cell.length_b   1.000
_cell.length_c   1.000
_cell.angle_alpha   90.00
_cell.angle_beta   90.00
_cell.angle_gamma   90.00
#
_symmetry.space_group_name_H-M   'P 1'
#
loop_
_entity.id
_entity.type
_entity.pdbx_description
1 polymer ?
#
loop_
_entity_poly.entity_id
_entity_poly.type
_entity_poly.pdbx_seq_one_letter_code
_entity_poly.pdbx_strand_id
1 'polypeptide(L)'
;MFFYMASHGVANSDATAVGVLEDVKSAAHRPWSQSINVTQLATALPILGADGCWVFLDACQEVVPEILEQVNGVQSQPLITYSVTDLARRRTSSVALAGSRLGGTAWAPTDGNPPFFTQALIEALRGAGVEFFAGEGWMVTGLQILFNLDHIANAALNNAGLQTESLTQFNRRVKLLRVAAPMIPVVVRTATENHMSVAVSVTASDGNGRTYTKVGNDLAWRFRVEPDQAVFTAQAQFAGPHPVYQPASFIAAPPAQIVELTE
;
A
#
# COMPACT_ATOMS: atom_id res chain seq x y z
N MET A 1 8.78 16.30 1.19
CA MET A 1 8.66 16.08 -0.27
C MET A 1 7.86 14.81 -0.51
N PHE A 2 6.88 14.88 -1.42
CA PHE A 2 6.06 13.74 -1.82
C PHE A 2 6.11 13.63 -3.35
N PHE A 3 6.58 12.50 -3.85
CA PHE A 3 6.60 12.15 -5.26
C PHE A 3 5.77 10.89 -5.45
N TYR A 4 4.88 10.92 -6.43
CA TYR A 4 4.09 9.77 -6.84
C TYR A 4 4.03 9.75 -8.37
N MET A 5 4.23 8.58 -8.96
CA MET A 5 4.15 8.37 -10.40
C MET A 5 3.29 7.13 -10.67
N ALA A 6 2.30 7.28 -11.54
CA ALA A 6 1.56 6.17 -12.13
C ALA A 6 1.91 6.08 -13.61
N SER A 7 2.42 4.95 -14.05
CA SER A 7 2.89 4.78 -15.43
C SER A 7 3.00 3.30 -15.80
N HIS A 8 3.37 3.03 -17.06
CA HIS A 8 4.07 1.77 -17.34
C HIS A 8 5.42 1.76 -16.64
N GLY A 9 5.90 0.56 -16.31
CA GLY A 9 7.15 0.41 -15.59
C GLY A 9 7.85 -0.87 -15.96
N VAL A 10 9.17 -0.78 -15.85
CA VAL A 10 10.10 -1.87 -16.13
C VAL A 10 11.16 -1.88 -15.04
N ALA A 11 11.81 -3.02 -14.88
CA ALA A 11 12.93 -3.18 -13.98
C ALA A 11 14.15 -3.74 -14.73
N ASN A 12 15.33 -3.45 -14.22
CA ASN A 12 16.61 -3.98 -14.72
C ASN A 12 17.30 -4.90 -13.69
N SER A 13 18.48 -5.40 -14.04
CA SER A 13 19.28 -6.33 -13.23
C SER A 13 19.67 -5.77 -11.86
N ASP A 14 19.73 -4.44 -11.74
CA ASP A 14 20.13 -3.74 -10.51
C ASP A 14 18.92 -3.35 -9.64
N ALA A 15 17.74 -3.94 -9.91
CA ALA A 15 16.48 -3.66 -9.22
C ALA A 15 16.08 -2.17 -9.26
N THR A 16 16.44 -1.46 -10.33
CA THR A 16 16.00 -0.08 -10.50
C THR A 16 14.57 -0.06 -11.00
N ALA A 17 13.70 0.58 -10.23
CA ALA A 17 12.33 0.82 -10.65
C ALA A 17 12.31 1.98 -11.64
N VAL A 18 11.93 1.68 -12.88
CA VAL A 18 11.93 2.65 -13.98
C VAL A 18 10.50 2.95 -14.40
N GLY A 19 10.11 4.22 -14.25
CA GLY A 19 8.86 4.73 -14.80
C GLY A 19 9.04 5.12 -16.26
N VAL A 20 8.17 4.64 -17.13
CA VAL A 20 8.22 4.87 -18.58
C VAL A 20 7.36 6.07 -18.95
N LEU A 21 7.89 6.96 -19.79
CA LEU A 21 7.16 8.12 -20.31
C LEU A 21 6.42 7.76 -21.61
N GLU A 22 5.43 8.57 -21.99
CA GLU A 22 4.57 8.32 -23.16
C GLU A 22 5.34 8.27 -24.49
N ASP A 23 6.48 8.95 -24.56
CA ASP A 23 7.34 9.07 -25.74
C ASP A 23 8.51 8.07 -25.73
N VAL A 24 8.41 7.00 -24.94
CA VAL A 24 9.39 5.91 -24.95
C VAL A 24 9.63 5.37 -26.36
N LYS A 25 10.89 5.06 -26.68
CA LYS A 25 11.36 4.63 -28.01
C LYS A 25 11.28 5.70 -29.11
N SER A 26 10.90 6.95 -28.81
CA SER A 26 10.97 8.06 -29.79
C SER A 26 12.39 8.41 -30.22
N ALA A 27 13.40 8.17 -29.36
CA ALA A 27 14.81 8.33 -29.69
C ALA A 27 15.43 7.04 -30.26
N ALA A 28 15.71 7.03 -31.57
CA ALA A 28 16.17 5.86 -32.34
C ALA A 28 17.42 5.14 -31.79
N HIS A 29 18.28 5.81 -31.02
CA HIS A 29 19.51 5.25 -30.47
C HIS A 29 19.53 5.21 -28.94
N ARG A 30 18.46 5.67 -28.29
CA ARG A 30 18.31 5.71 -26.83
C ARG A 30 16.85 5.48 -26.45
N PRO A 31 16.28 4.29 -26.76
CA PRO A 31 14.86 4.05 -26.60
C PRO A 31 14.34 4.24 -25.16
N TRP A 32 15.24 4.11 -24.19
CA TRP A 32 14.97 4.26 -22.76
C TRP A 32 15.49 5.57 -22.16
N SER A 33 15.84 6.57 -22.99
CA SER A 33 16.18 7.90 -22.46
C SER A 33 14.95 8.65 -21.96
N GLN A 34 13.79 8.33 -22.50
CA GLN A 34 12.46 8.82 -22.10
C GLN A 34 11.89 7.97 -20.95
N SER A 35 12.68 7.80 -19.91
CA SER A 35 12.26 7.11 -18.69
C SER A 35 12.92 7.72 -17.47
N ILE A 36 12.30 7.48 -16.32
CA ILE A 36 12.73 8.00 -15.03
C ILE A 36 13.18 6.83 -14.17
N ASN A 37 14.44 6.85 -13.74
CA ASN A 37 14.92 5.92 -12.72
C ASN A 37 14.43 6.41 -11.35
N VAL A 38 13.35 5.81 -10.86
CA VAL A 38 12.69 6.21 -9.60
C VAL A 38 13.52 5.80 -8.39
N THR A 39 14.26 4.68 -8.48
CA THR A 39 15.23 4.29 -7.43
C THR A 39 16.33 5.34 -7.26
N GLN A 40 16.86 5.88 -8.37
CA GLN A 40 17.84 6.96 -8.33
C GLN A 40 17.24 8.25 -7.77
N LEU A 41 16.02 8.62 -8.19
CA LEU A 41 15.29 9.76 -7.61
C LEU A 41 15.12 9.62 -6.10
N ALA A 42 14.67 8.45 -5.63
CA ALA A 42 14.49 8.17 -4.21
C ALA A 42 15.80 8.26 -3.42
N THR A 43 16.91 7.85 -4.03
CA THR A 43 18.25 7.96 -3.43
C THR A 43 18.74 9.41 -3.37
N ALA A 44 18.40 10.21 -4.38
CA ALA A 44 18.87 11.58 -4.55
C ALA A 44 18.07 12.60 -3.72
N LEU A 45 16.76 12.41 -3.58
CA LEU A 45 15.86 13.38 -2.95
C LEU A 45 16.31 13.88 -1.56
N PRO A 46 16.80 13.01 -0.63
CA PRO A 46 17.27 13.44 0.68
C PRO A 46 18.44 14.45 0.64
N ILE A 47 19.20 14.49 -0.46
CA ILE A 47 20.32 15.43 -0.63
C ILE A 47 19.82 16.87 -0.72
N LEU A 48 18.59 17.08 -1.20
CA LEU A 48 17.97 18.40 -1.29
C LEU A 48 17.58 19.00 0.07
N GLY A 49 17.88 18.30 1.18
CA GLY A 49 17.69 18.81 2.54
C GLY A 49 16.25 18.71 3.06
N ALA A 50 15.40 17.90 2.44
CA ALA A 50 14.04 17.67 2.93
C ALA A 50 14.03 16.72 4.14
N ASP A 51 13.31 17.11 5.20
CA ASP A 51 13.18 16.34 6.45
C ASP A 51 12.49 14.97 6.25
N GLY A 52 11.64 14.87 5.23
CA GLY A 52 10.96 13.64 4.82
C GLY A 52 10.80 13.57 3.32
N CYS A 53 11.25 12.47 2.73
CA CYS A 53 11.12 12.17 1.31
C CYS A 53 10.28 10.91 1.11
N TRP A 54 9.21 11.02 0.34
CA TRP A 54 8.26 9.95 0.09
C TRP A 54 8.14 9.77 -1.41
N VAL A 55 8.40 8.56 -1.90
CA VAL A 55 8.51 8.25 -3.33
C VAL A 55 7.72 6.99 -3.64
N PHE A 56 6.71 7.11 -4.48
CA PHE A 56 5.84 6.00 -4.83
C PHE A 56 5.79 5.83 -6.34
N LEU A 57 5.97 4.60 -6.81
CA LEU A 57 5.78 4.23 -8.20
C LEU A 57 4.68 3.19 -8.32
N ASP A 58 3.55 3.57 -8.89
CA ASP A 58 2.49 2.65 -9.29
C ASP A 58 2.70 2.23 -10.75
N ALA A 59 3.48 1.17 -10.93
CA ALA A 59 3.81 0.64 -12.24
C ALA A 59 4.25 -0.83 -12.13
N CYS A 60 4.12 -1.59 -13.23
CA CYS A 60 4.75 -2.90 -13.35
C CYS A 60 6.27 -2.81 -13.11
N GLN A 61 6.88 -3.92 -12.76
CA GLN A 61 8.34 -4.07 -12.64
C GLN A 61 8.81 -5.21 -13.54
N GLU A 62 8.28 -5.25 -14.77
CA GLU A 62 8.63 -6.27 -15.75
C GLU A 62 10.10 -6.19 -16.14
N VAL A 63 10.75 -7.35 -16.20
CA VAL A 63 12.15 -7.44 -16.59
C VAL A 63 12.24 -7.55 -18.11
N VAL A 64 12.78 -6.51 -18.74
CA VAL A 64 12.91 -6.45 -20.21
C VAL A 64 14.32 -6.88 -20.63
N PRO A 65 14.50 -7.91 -21.47
CA PRO A 65 15.82 -8.35 -21.93
C PRO A 65 16.67 -7.24 -22.57
N GLU A 66 16.05 -6.40 -23.41
CA GLU A 66 16.70 -5.25 -24.05
C GLU A 66 17.32 -4.25 -23.06
N ILE A 67 16.82 -4.24 -21.81
CA ILE A 67 17.34 -3.40 -20.73
C ILE A 67 18.43 -4.15 -19.96
N LEU A 68 18.21 -5.44 -19.67
CA LEU A 68 19.18 -6.28 -18.96
C LEU A 68 20.52 -6.38 -19.68
N GLU A 69 20.51 -6.41 -21.00
CA GLU A 69 21.71 -6.53 -21.83
C GLU A 69 22.51 -5.22 -21.95
N GLN A 70 22.00 -4.11 -21.40
CA GLN A 70 22.72 -2.84 -21.43
C GLN A 70 23.85 -2.85 -20.41
N VAL A 71 25.09 -2.81 -20.92
CA VAL A 71 26.33 -2.79 -20.11
C VAL A 71 26.34 -1.67 -19.06
N ASN A 72 25.66 -0.55 -19.32
CA ASN A 72 25.59 0.60 -18.42
C ASN A 72 24.21 0.73 -17.73
N GLY A 73 23.38 -0.31 -17.76
CA GLY A 73 21.99 -0.27 -17.30
C GLY A 73 21.13 0.71 -18.11
N VAL A 74 19.90 0.93 -17.62
CA VAL A 74 18.92 1.81 -18.26
C VAL A 74 19.48 3.23 -18.34
N GLN A 75 19.62 3.76 -19.55
CA GLN A 75 20.06 5.14 -19.79
C GLN A 75 18.93 6.18 -19.52
N SER A 76 18.25 6.06 -18.38
CA SER A 76 17.22 7.01 -17.94
C SER A 76 17.82 8.40 -17.67
N GLN A 77 17.05 9.44 -17.93
CA GLN A 77 17.49 10.79 -17.57
C GLN A 77 17.43 10.97 -16.05
N PRO A 78 18.54 11.34 -15.37
CA PRO A 78 18.51 11.60 -13.95
C PRO A 78 17.75 12.91 -13.68
N LEU A 79 16.72 12.85 -12.85
CA LEU A 79 16.00 14.06 -12.41
C LEU A 79 16.82 14.91 -11.43
N ILE A 80 17.72 14.27 -10.69
CA ILE A 80 18.63 14.92 -9.74
C ILE A 80 20.02 14.32 -9.95
N THR A 81 20.97 15.16 -10.30
CA THR A 81 22.39 14.79 -10.34
C THR A 81 23.03 15.06 -8.99
N TYR A 82 23.77 14.09 -8.46
CA TYR A 82 24.46 14.20 -7.18
C TYR A 82 25.85 13.59 -7.27
N SER A 83 26.77 14.09 -6.44
CA SER A 83 28.10 13.53 -6.27
C SER A 83 28.14 12.51 -5.13
N VAL A 84 29.23 11.75 -5.05
CA VAL A 84 29.51 10.89 -3.88
C VAL A 84 29.61 11.71 -2.60
N THR A 85 30.12 12.93 -2.66
CA THR A 85 30.19 13.85 -1.52
C THR A 85 28.80 14.23 -1.01
N ASP A 86 27.84 14.41 -1.91
CA ASP A 86 26.46 14.71 -1.54
C ASP A 86 25.78 13.52 -0.86
N LEU A 87 25.98 12.31 -1.38
CA LEU A 87 25.51 11.08 -0.75
C LEU A 87 26.11 10.88 0.65
N ALA A 88 27.40 11.17 0.83
CA ALA A 88 28.07 11.04 2.12
C ALA A 88 27.54 12.05 3.17
N ARG A 89 26.98 13.17 2.73
CA ARG A 89 26.41 14.21 3.61
C ARG A 89 24.93 14.02 3.91
N ARG A 90 24.24 13.09 3.23
CA ARG A 90 22.81 12.85 3.44
C ARG A 90 22.55 12.42 4.89
N ARG A 91 21.54 13.02 5.51
CA ARG A 91 21.18 12.75 6.92
C ARG A 91 19.94 11.89 7.06
N THR A 92 19.18 11.72 5.98
CA THR A 92 17.92 11.00 5.94
C THR A 92 17.87 10.08 4.74
N SER A 93 16.96 9.11 4.77
CA SER A 93 16.63 8.24 3.64
C SER A 93 15.17 8.47 3.24
N SER A 94 14.84 8.22 1.98
CA SER A 94 13.45 8.24 1.52
C SER A 94 12.66 7.04 2.04
N VAL A 95 11.35 7.21 2.20
CA VAL A 95 10.39 6.12 2.18
C VAL A 95 10.00 5.92 0.73
N ALA A 96 10.45 4.83 0.10
CA ALA A 96 10.27 4.61 -1.32
C ALA A 96 9.74 3.22 -1.64
N LEU A 97 8.64 3.14 -2.39
CA LEU A 97 7.96 1.88 -2.75
C LEU A 97 7.55 1.85 -4.22
N ALA A 98 7.74 0.69 -4.84
CA ALA A 98 7.06 0.30 -6.07
C ALA A 98 5.81 -0.53 -5.77
N GLY A 99 4.77 -0.36 -6.58
CA GLY A 99 3.49 -1.03 -6.48
C GLY A 99 3.48 -2.49 -6.92
N SER A 100 4.55 -2.97 -7.54
CA SER A 100 4.81 -4.38 -7.79
C SER A 100 6.26 -4.74 -7.42
N ARG A 101 6.52 -6.01 -7.07
CA ARG A 101 7.87 -6.56 -6.92
C ARG A 101 8.58 -6.76 -8.27
N LEU A 102 9.89 -6.88 -8.26
CA LEU A 102 10.74 -7.23 -9.41
C LEU A 102 10.18 -8.44 -10.18
N GLY A 103 10.00 -8.27 -11.49
CA GLY A 103 9.38 -9.25 -12.39
C GLY A 103 7.86 -9.36 -12.27
N GLY A 104 7.23 -8.56 -11.41
CA GLY A 104 5.80 -8.55 -11.16
C GLY A 104 5.05 -7.50 -11.98
N THR A 105 3.73 -7.67 -12.00
CA THR A 105 2.78 -6.76 -12.65
C THR A 105 2.02 -5.94 -11.61
N ALA A 106 1.69 -4.70 -11.96
CA ALA A 106 0.81 -3.83 -11.18
C ALA A 106 -0.58 -3.82 -11.82
N TRP A 107 -1.61 -4.14 -11.04
CA TRP A 107 -2.96 -4.33 -11.55
C TRP A 107 -3.89 -3.17 -11.20
N ALA A 108 -4.85 -2.90 -12.09
CA ALA A 108 -5.96 -2.01 -11.86
C ALA A 108 -7.29 -2.75 -12.08
N PRO A 109 -8.35 -2.37 -11.34
CA PRO A 109 -9.69 -2.90 -11.59
C PRO A 109 -10.23 -2.41 -12.95
N THR A 110 -11.19 -3.15 -13.51
CA THR A 110 -11.78 -2.87 -14.83
C THR A 110 -12.91 -1.83 -14.80
N ASP A 111 -13.26 -1.34 -13.62
CA ASP A 111 -14.39 -0.44 -13.36
C ASP A 111 -13.99 1.05 -13.38
N GLY A 112 -12.76 1.36 -13.80
CA GLY A 112 -12.24 2.73 -13.87
C GLY A 112 -11.74 3.28 -12.54
N ASN A 113 -11.74 2.49 -11.46
CA ASN A 113 -11.06 2.88 -10.22
C ASN A 113 -9.53 2.92 -10.38
N PRO A 114 -8.80 3.67 -9.53
CA PRO A 114 -7.34 3.72 -9.56
C PRO A 114 -6.70 2.33 -9.41
N PRO A 115 -5.42 2.14 -9.76
CA PRO A 115 -4.75 0.85 -9.54
C PRO A 115 -4.72 0.45 -8.07
N PHE A 116 -4.63 -0.85 -7.78
CA PHE A 116 -4.79 -1.35 -6.42
C PHE A 116 -3.74 -0.82 -5.44
N PHE A 117 -2.50 -0.63 -5.90
CA PHE A 117 -1.46 -0.01 -5.09
C PHE A 117 -1.86 1.41 -4.67
N THR A 118 -2.33 2.23 -5.61
CA THR A 118 -2.81 3.58 -5.32
C THR A 118 -3.99 3.58 -4.37
N GLN A 119 -4.97 2.70 -4.57
CA GLN A 119 -6.09 2.57 -3.66
C GLN A 119 -5.63 2.22 -2.24
N ALA A 120 -4.72 1.24 -2.10
CA ALA A 120 -4.17 0.84 -0.80
C ALA A 120 -3.36 1.97 -0.14
N LEU A 121 -2.58 2.72 -0.93
CA LEU A 121 -1.85 3.89 -0.46
C LEU A 121 -2.82 4.94 0.08
N ILE A 122 -3.88 5.27 -0.66
CA ILE A 122 -4.92 6.21 -0.21
C ILE A 122 -5.55 5.74 1.11
N GLU A 123 -5.87 4.46 1.24
CA GLU A 123 -6.40 3.88 2.49
C GLU A 123 -5.43 4.04 3.66
N ALA A 124 -4.15 3.79 3.42
CA ALA A 124 -3.12 4.01 4.42
C ALA A 124 -3.02 5.49 4.84
N LEU A 125 -3.03 6.41 3.87
CA LEU A 125 -2.98 7.85 4.12
C LEU A 125 -4.22 8.39 4.87
N ARG A 126 -5.39 7.75 4.70
CA ARG A 126 -6.66 8.14 5.34
C ARG A 126 -6.78 7.71 6.79
N GLY A 127 -5.99 6.75 7.25
CA GLY A 127 -6.09 6.25 8.62
C GLY A 127 -5.62 4.83 8.81
N ALA A 128 -5.55 4.00 7.76
CA ALA A 128 -5.09 2.63 7.90
C ALA A 128 -3.56 2.53 8.10
N GLY A 129 -2.81 3.60 7.84
CA GLY A 129 -1.35 3.62 7.93
C GLY A 129 -0.81 4.51 9.06
N VAL A 130 -1.61 4.75 10.11
CA VAL A 130 -1.26 5.69 11.19
C VAL A 130 -0.64 4.99 12.40
N GLU A 131 0.18 5.72 13.14
CA GLU A 131 0.63 5.41 14.50
C GLU A 131 0.33 6.60 15.42
N PHE A 132 0.05 6.34 16.70
CA PHE A 132 -0.19 7.39 17.69
C PHE A 132 1.12 7.88 18.28
N PHE A 133 1.35 9.20 18.22
CA PHE A 133 2.48 9.86 18.86
C PHE A 133 1.98 10.82 19.94
N ALA A 134 2.44 10.61 21.19
CA ALA A 134 2.11 11.50 22.29
C ALA A 134 2.50 12.95 21.97
N GLY A 135 1.55 13.88 22.13
CA GLY A 135 1.71 15.31 21.79
C GLY A 135 1.56 15.66 20.30
N GLU A 136 1.56 14.67 19.41
CA GLU A 136 1.43 14.88 17.96
C GLU A 136 0.18 14.25 17.34
N GLY A 137 -0.48 13.34 18.06
CA GLY A 137 -1.67 12.63 17.59
C GLY A 137 -1.35 11.52 16.59
N TRP A 138 -2.32 11.19 15.75
CA TRP A 138 -2.19 10.14 14.74
C TRP A 138 -1.41 10.63 13.53
N MET A 139 -0.33 9.94 13.19
CA MET A 139 0.57 10.30 12.10
C MET A 139 0.74 9.11 11.17
N VAL A 140 0.68 9.34 9.85
CA VAL A 140 1.12 8.34 8.87
C VAL A 140 2.63 8.20 8.94
N THR A 141 3.12 6.98 9.02
CA THR A 141 4.56 6.68 9.16
C THR A 141 5.11 5.82 8.04
N GLY A 142 6.43 5.86 7.87
CA GLY A 142 7.11 5.04 6.89
C GLY A 142 6.95 3.56 7.21
N LEU A 143 6.95 3.19 8.50
CA LEU A 143 6.78 1.81 8.95
C LEU A 143 5.46 1.20 8.48
N GLN A 144 4.35 1.90 8.70
CA GLN A 144 3.04 1.40 8.29
C GLN A 144 2.92 1.27 6.77
N ILE A 145 3.41 2.27 6.04
CA ILE A 145 3.36 2.26 4.57
C ILE A 145 4.27 1.17 3.98
N LEU A 146 5.46 0.94 4.54
CA LEU A 146 6.42 -0.03 4.02
C LEU A 146 6.02 -1.49 4.26
N PHE A 147 5.30 -1.77 5.35
CA PHE A 147 5.10 -3.15 5.80
C PHE A 147 3.65 -3.62 5.83
N ASN A 148 2.67 -2.73 5.67
CA ASN A 148 1.25 -3.10 5.84
C ASN A 148 0.36 -2.77 4.64
N LEU A 149 0.90 -2.28 3.51
CA LEU A 149 0.06 -1.94 2.35
C LEU A 149 -0.67 -3.15 1.76
N ASP A 150 -0.03 -4.33 1.74
CA ASP A 150 -0.65 -5.59 1.32
C ASP A 150 -1.82 -5.98 2.24
N HIS A 151 -1.62 -5.85 3.55
CA HIS A 151 -2.65 -6.13 4.54
C HIS A 151 -3.81 -5.14 4.46
N ILE A 152 -3.51 -3.85 4.25
CA ILE A 152 -4.51 -2.80 4.01
C ILE A 152 -5.29 -3.08 2.71
N ALA A 153 -4.61 -3.47 1.63
CA ALA A 153 -5.25 -3.80 0.36
C ALA A 153 -6.16 -5.03 0.48
N ASN A 154 -5.75 -6.05 1.21
CA ASN A 154 -6.56 -7.23 1.48
C ASN A 154 -7.84 -6.86 2.24
N ALA A 155 -7.69 -6.12 3.34
CA ALA A 155 -8.81 -5.72 4.17
C ALA A 155 -9.79 -4.78 3.43
N ALA A 156 -9.27 -3.69 2.86
CA ALA A 156 -10.09 -2.63 2.28
C ALA A 156 -10.60 -2.96 0.87
N LEU A 157 -9.84 -3.71 0.08
CA LEU A 157 -10.06 -3.84 -1.37
C LEU A 157 -10.24 -5.30 -1.86
N ASN A 158 -10.20 -6.28 -0.95
CA ASN A 158 -10.15 -7.71 -1.30
C ASN A 158 -8.95 -8.11 -2.16
N ASN A 159 -7.85 -7.36 -2.09
CA ASN A 159 -6.65 -7.66 -2.86
C ASN A 159 -5.55 -8.23 -1.95
N ALA A 160 -5.55 -9.55 -1.78
CA ALA A 160 -4.48 -10.28 -1.10
C ALA A 160 -3.21 -10.48 -1.96
N GLY A 161 -3.25 -10.06 -3.23
CA GLY A 161 -2.17 -10.23 -4.19
C GLY A 161 -1.29 -8.99 -4.38
N LEU A 162 -1.52 -7.90 -3.65
CA LEU A 162 -0.67 -6.72 -3.74
C LEU A 162 0.73 -7.05 -3.20
N GLN A 163 1.75 -6.90 -4.05
CA GLN A 163 3.13 -7.21 -3.72
C GLN A 163 3.99 -5.99 -3.98
N THR A 164 4.30 -5.21 -2.94
CA THR A 164 5.13 -4.00 -3.08
C THR A 164 6.61 -4.28 -2.87
N GLU A 165 7.47 -3.41 -3.40
CA GLU A 165 8.93 -3.50 -3.20
C GLU A 165 9.52 -2.18 -2.72
N SER A 166 10.39 -2.25 -1.70
CA SER A 166 11.10 -1.08 -1.17
C SER A 166 12.26 -0.72 -2.09
N LEU A 167 12.27 0.53 -2.56
CA LEU A 167 13.30 1.01 -3.51
C LEU A 167 14.57 1.53 -2.82
N THR A 168 14.47 1.88 -1.55
CA THR A 168 15.61 2.36 -0.75
C THR A 168 15.67 1.64 0.59
N GLN A 169 16.79 1.79 1.29
CA GLN A 169 16.90 1.34 2.68
C GLN A 169 15.81 2.01 3.55
N PHE A 170 15.24 1.22 4.46
CA PHE A 170 14.08 1.62 5.24
C PHE A 170 14.33 2.87 6.09
N ASN A 171 13.52 3.90 5.88
CA ASN A 171 13.39 4.98 6.85
C ASN A 171 12.07 4.84 7.63
N ARG A 172 12.13 4.12 8.74
CA ARG A 172 10.93 3.77 9.53
C ARG A 172 10.37 4.94 10.34
N ARG A 173 11.16 5.99 10.59
CA ARG A 173 10.85 7.05 11.57
C ARG A 173 10.35 8.36 10.94
N VAL A 174 10.16 8.40 9.63
CA VAL A 174 9.61 9.59 8.97
C VAL A 174 8.11 9.62 9.16
N LYS A 175 7.60 10.79 9.56
CA LYS A 175 6.18 11.11 9.62
C LYS A 175 5.80 11.84 8.35
N LEU A 176 4.72 11.42 7.69
CA LEU A 176 4.27 12.05 6.45
C LEU A 176 3.26 13.16 6.73
N LEU A 177 2.14 12.78 7.35
CA LEU A 177 0.99 13.65 7.55
C LEU A 177 0.27 13.28 8.84
N ARG A 178 -0.34 14.28 9.49
CA ARG A 178 -1.23 14.11 10.63
C ARG A 178 -2.64 13.78 10.14
N VAL A 179 -3.28 12.78 10.73
CA VAL A 179 -4.69 12.43 10.47
C VAL A 179 -5.49 12.78 11.71
N ALA A 180 -6.43 13.73 11.60
CA ALA A 180 -7.17 14.21 12.76
C ALA A 180 -8.15 13.17 13.32
N ALA A 181 -8.87 12.47 12.43
CA ALA A 181 -9.86 11.45 12.77
C ALA A 181 -9.64 10.21 11.87
N PRO A 182 -8.60 9.41 12.14
CA PRO A 182 -8.32 8.22 11.36
C PRO A 182 -9.45 7.19 11.50
N MET A 183 -9.76 6.51 10.40
CA MET A 183 -10.72 5.42 10.36
C MET A 183 -10.04 4.17 9.80
N ILE A 184 -9.91 3.14 10.63
CA ILE A 184 -9.26 1.89 10.24
C ILE A 184 -10.25 0.95 9.55
N PRO A 185 -9.90 0.37 8.39
CA PRO A 185 -10.76 -0.58 7.71
C PRO A 185 -10.79 -1.91 8.45
N VAL A 186 -11.98 -2.48 8.57
CA VAL A 186 -12.24 -3.80 9.14
C VAL A 186 -12.96 -4.61 8.07
N VAL A 187 -12.48 -5.83 7.82
CA VAL A 187 -13.21 -6.83 7.03
C VAL A 187 -13.55 -8.02 7.91
N VAL A 188 -14.80 -8.44 7.86
CA VAL A 188 -15.30 -9.67 8.46
C VAL A 188 -15.66 -10.61 7.32
N ARG A 189 -15.11 -11.82 7.34
CA ARG A 189 -15.38 -12.88 6.37
C ARG A 189 -15.51 -14.23 7.07
N THR A 190 -16.14 -15.18 6.42
CA THR A 190 -16.17 -16.59 6.86
C THR A 190 -15.00 -17.35 6.23
N ALA A 191 -14.54 -18.41 6.90
CA ALA A 191 -13.53 -19.32 6.35
C ALA A 191 -13.90 -19.85 4.95
N THR A 192 -15.20 -20.12 4.73
CA THR A 192 -15.76 -20.34 3.39
C THR A 192 -16.40 -19.05 2.88
N GLU A 193 -15.76 -18.36 1.94
CA GLU A 193 -16.15 -17.01 1.47
C GLU A 193 -17.63 -16.90 1.06
N ASN A 194 -18.15 -17.89 0.33
CA ASN A 194 -19.53 -17.87 -0.16
C ASN A 194 -20.58 -17.89 0.97
N HIS A 195 -20.25 -18.41 2.15
CA HIS A 195 -21.22 -18.43 3.26
C HIS A 195 -21.58 -17.03 3.73
N MET A 196 -20.65 -16.07 3.69
CA MET A 196 -20.91 -14.69 4.10
C MET A 196 -22.03 -14.00 3.29
N SER A 197 -22.24 -14.41 2.03
CA SER A 197 -23.31 -13.86 1.18
C SER A 197 -24.72 -14.28 1.62
N VAL A 198 -24.83 -15.41 2.32
CA VAL A 198 -26.10 -15.97 2.81
C VAL A 198 -26.28 -15.78 4.33
N ALA A 199 -25.38 -15.04 4.98
CA ALA A 199 -25.54 -14.68 6.38
C ALA A 199 -26.81 -13.84 6.58
N VAL A 200 -27.67 -14.26 7.52
CA VAL A 200 -28.91 -13.58 7.89
C VAL A 200 -28.62 -12.28 8.62
N SER A 201 -27.59 -12.29 9.47
CA SER A 201 -27.11 -11.10 10.17
C SER A 201 -25.62 -11.23 10.43
N VAL A 202 -24.90 -10.13 10.32
CA VAL A 202 -23.51 -10.04 10.75
C VAL A 202 -23.35 -8.76 11.54
N THR A 203 -22.78 -8.87 12.74
CA THR A 203 -22.64 -7.75 13.67
C THR A 203 -21.26 -7.71 14.28
N ALA A 204 -20.76 -6.52 14.58
CA ALA A 204 -19.57 -6.30 15.38
C ALA A 204 -19.91 -5.34 16.52
N SER A 205 -19.70 -5.75 17.77
CA SER A 205 -20.04 -4.97 18.96
C SER A 205 -18.89 -4.92 19.95
N ASP A 206 -18.71 -3.78 20.61
CA ASP A 206 -17.72 -3.61 21.69
C ASP A 206 -18.29 -3.88 23.10
N GLY A 207 -19.56 -4.27 23.19
CA GLY A 207 -20.27 -4.48 24.45
C GLY A 207 -20.57 -3.20 25.24
N ASN A 208 -20.12 -2.03 24.77
CA ASN A 208 -20.27 -0.72 25.41
C ASN A 208 -21.19 0.22 24.61
N GLY A 209 -22.03 -0.35 23.74
CA GLY A 209 -23.06 0.38 23.00
C GLY A 209 -22.68 0.76 21.56
N ARG A 210 -21.45 0.48 21.10
CA ARG A 210 -21.12 0.59 19.68
C ARG A 210 -21.37 -0.74 19.01
N THR A 211 -22.27 -0.74 18.03
CA THR A 211 -22.58 -1.93 17.23
C THR A 211 -22.69 -1.55 15.78
N TYR A 212 -21.98 -2.30 14.95
CA TYR A 212 -22.05 -2.22 13.49
C TYR A 212 -22.80 -3.44 12.97
N THR A 213 -23.54 -3.28 11.87
CA THR A 213 -24.31 -4.35 11.25
C THR A 213 -24.09 -4.34 9.74
N LYS A 214 -23.89 -5.52 9.15
CA LYS A 214 -23.78 -5.68 7.70
C LYS A 214 -25.09 -5.32 7.02
N VAL A 215 -24.98 -4.61 5.90
CA VAL A 215 -26.08 -4.35 4.97
C VAL A 215 -25.72 -5.02 3.64
N GLY A 216 -26.63 -5.84 3.10
CA GLY A 216 -26.45 -6.50 1.80
C GLY A 216 -25.79 -7.87 1.83
N ASN A 217 -25.62 -8.44 0.63
CA ASN A 217 -25.26 -9.85 0.41
C ASN A 217 -23.81 -10.04 -0.07
N ASP A 218 -22.92 -9.12 0.29
CA ASP A 218 -21.51 -9.19 -0.12
C ASP A 218 -20.80 -10.43 0.46
N LEU A 219 -19.77 -10.92 -0.26
CA LEU A 219 -18.90 -12.05 0.13
C LEU A 219 -17.99 -11.75 1.33
N ALA A 220 -17.86 -10.48 1.70
CA ALA A 220 -17.18 -10.04 2.91
C ALA A 220 -17.84 -8.75 3.39
N TRP A 221 -18.00 -8.60 4.70
CA TRP A 221 -18.52 -7.37 5.29
C TRP A 221 -17.39 -6.42 5.62
N ARG A 222 -17.39 -5.24 5.00
CA ARG A 222 -16.39 -4.19 5.25
C ARG A 222 -17.02 -3.00 5.93
N PHE A 223 -16.36 -2.50 6.96
CA PHE A 223 -16.74 -1.27 7.66
C PHE A 223 -15.49 -0.59 8.22
N ARG A 224 -15.67 0.51 8.93
CA ARG A 224 -14.56 1.26 9.54
C ARG A 224 -14.85 1.56 11.00
N VAL A 225 -13.80 1.60 11.80
CA VAL A 225 -13.86 1.99 13.21
C VAL A 225 -12.78 3.03 13.51
N GLU A 226 -12.97 3.77 14.59
CA GLU A 226 -11.94 4.66 15.15
C GLU A 226 -10.85 3.82 15.84
N PRO A 227 -9.56 4.20 15.78
CA PRO A 227 -8.47 3.43 16.38
C PRO A 227 -8.31 3.70 17.89
N ASP A 228 -9.37 3.47 18.67
CA ASP A 228 -9.42 3.77 20.10
C ASP A 228 -9.00 2.59 21.00
N GLN A 229 -8.45 1.53 20.41
CA GLN A 229 -8.05 0.29 21.09
C GLN A 229 -9.23 -0.49 21.71
N ALA A 230 -10.47 -0.19 21.37
CA ALA A 230 -11.60 -0.98 21.83
C ALA A 230 -11.58 -2.39 21.23
N VAL A 231 -12.03 -3.35 22.03
CA VAL A 231 -12.18 -4.74 21.60
C VAL A 231 -13.59 -4.92 21.07
N PHE A 232 -13.70 -5.35 19.82
CA PHE A 232 -14.97 -5.70 19.18
C PHE A 232 -15.07 -7.21 19.05
N THR A 233 -16.27 -7.76 19.20
CA THR A 233 -16.60 -9.14 18.85
C THR A 233 -17.49 -9.14 17.61
N ALA A 234 -16.99 -9.75 16.54
CA ALA A 234 -17.72 -9.99 15.30
C ALA A 234 -18.39 -11.37 15.34
N GLN A 235 -19.63 -11.44 14.87
CA GLN A 235 -20.41 -12.67 14.79
C GLN A 235 -21.33 -12.65 13.57
N ALA A 236 -21.63 -13.83 13.03
CA ALA A 236 -22.57 -14.02 11.94
C ALA A 236 -23.61 -15.09 12.30
N GLN A 237 -24.85 -14.88 11.87
CA GLN A 237 -25.95 -15.84 12.00
C GLN A 237 -26.39 -16.28 10.61
N PHE A 238 -26.74 -17.57 10.48
CA PHE A 238 -27.15 -18.19 9.21
C PHE A 238 -28.49 -18.92 9.42
N ALA A 239 -29.32 -19.00 8.38
CA ALA A 239 -30.59 -19.73 8.41
C ALA A 239 -30.42 -21.11 7.74
N GLY A 240 -31.13 -22.14 8.21
CA GLY A 240 -31.09 -23.47 7.58
C GLY A 240 -29.73 -24.17 7.72
N PRO A 241 -29.40 -25.20 6.92
CA PRO A 241 -28.35 -26.19 7.20
C PRO A 241 -26.91 -25.65 7.00
N HIS A 242 -26.67 -24.36 7.21
CA HIS A 242 -25.35 -23.76 7.15
C HIS A 242 -24.56 -24.00 8.45
N PRO A 243 -23.22 -24.11 8.39
CA PRO A 243 -22.38 -24.24 9.57
C PRO A 243 -22.58 -23.09 10.55
N VAL A 244 -22.46 -23.40 11.84
CA VAL A 244 -22.39 -22.38 12.90
C VAL A 244 -20.96 -21.86 12.93
N TYR A 245 -20.79 -20.54 12.86
CA TYR A 245 -19.49 -19.90 12.95
C TYR A 245 -19.27 -19.33 14.36
N GLN A 246 -18.09 -19.54 14.91
CA GLN A 246 -17.67 -18.98 16.20
C GLN A 246 -17.47 -17.46 16.07
N PRO A 247 -17.91 -16.67 17.06
CA PRO A 247 -17.55 -15.25 17.13
C PRO A 247 -16.04 -15.06 17.22
N ALA A 248 -15.53 -14.02 16.56
CA ALA A 248 -14.12 -13.65 16.59
C ALA A 248 -13.95 -12.22 17.09
N SER A 249 -12.96 -12.00 17.95
CA SER A 249 -12.66 -10.67 18.48
C SER A 249 -11.50 -10.01 17.75
N PHE A 250 -11.54 -8.68 17.65
CA PHE A 250 -10.46 -7.87 17.10
C PHE A 250 -10.30 -6.57 17.90
N ILE A 251 -9.12 -5.97 17.82
CA ILE A 251 -8.83 -4.68 18.46
C ILE A 251 -8.94 -3.59 17.41
N ALA A 252 -9.61 -2.50 17.74
CA ALA A 252 -9.67 -1.31 16.92
C ALA A 252 -8.33 -0.56 16.94
N ALA A 253 -7.34 -1.10 16.22
CA ALA A 253 -6.01 -0.53 16.05
C ALA A 253 -5.55 -0.59 14.58
N PRO A 254 -4.69 0.34 14.12
CA PRO A 254 -4.07 0.23 12.81
C PRO A 254 -3.17 -1.01 12.68
N PRO A 255 -2.92 -1.51 11.46
CA PRO A 255 -3.25 -0.87 10.20
C PRO A 255 -4.71 -1.07 9.74
N ALA A 256 -5.08 -2.31 9.46
CA ALA A 256 -6.40 -2.75 9.09
C ALA A 256 -6.69 -4.05 9.86
N GLN A 257 -7.96 -4.39 10.04
CA GLN A 257 -8.36 -5.61 10.75
C GLN A 257 -9.00 -6.60 9.79
N ILE A 258 -8.48 -7.82 9.76
CA ILE A 258 -9.05 -8.94 9.01
C ILE A 258 -9.56 -9.94 10.02
N VAL A 259 -10.88 -10.12 10.05
CA VAL A 259 -11.57 -10.98 11.01
C VAL A 259 -12.16 -12.14 10.24
N GLU A 260 -11.64 -13.33 10.51
CA GLU A 260 -12.11 -14.57 9.91
C GLU A 260 -12.93 -15.34 10.94
N LEU A 261 -14.20 -15.58 10.62
CA LEU A 261 -15.08 -16.43 11.39
C LEU A 261 -14.83 -17.87 10.97
N THR A 262 -14.57 -18.75 11.94
CA THR A 262 -14.33 -20.19 11.74
C THR A 262 -15.51 -21.01 12.26
N GLU A 263 -15.73 -22.19 11.68
CA GLU A 263 -16.80 -23.13 12.08
C GLU A 263 -16.51 -23.76 13.46
#